data_AF-A0A8H4SCT9-F1
#
_entry.id   AF-A0A8H4SCT9-F1
#
_cell.length_a   1.000
_cell.length_b   1.000
_cell.length_c   1.000
_cell.angle_alpha   90.00
_cell.angle_beta   90.00
_cell.angle_gamma   90.00
#
_symmetry.space_group_name_H-M   'P 1'
#
loop_
_entity.id
_entity.type
_entity.pdbx_description
1 polymer ?
#
loop_
_entity_poly.entity_id
_entity_poly.type
_entity_poly.pdbx_seq_one_letter_code
_entity_poly.pdbx_strand_id
1 'polypeptide(L)'
;MIRDGVKNTAAEAPASALADTLAGAAKARLAEDKGEEYGQLPFAPDDPKTVPKAFPALYKEAADYYRTPQGSHCRLTNRFPLRSTDLLANFDAFALNRFISHRPLLMISGTDADTRYFSEIAI
;
A
#
# COMPACT_ATOMS: atom_id res chain seq x y z
N MET A 1 -3.21 2.57 -4.09
CA MET A 1 -2.09 1.59 -4.11
C MET A 1 -2.58 0.15 -4.22
N ILE A 2 -3.46 -0.35 -3.34
CA ILE A 2 -3.97 -1.73 -3.48
C ILE A 2 -4.94 -1.87 -4.66
N ARG A 3 -5.93 -0.96 -4.78
CA ARG A 3 -6.92 -1.01 -5.86
C ARG A 3 -6.32 -0.66 -7.23
N ASP A 4 -5.69 0.50 -7.30
CA ASP A 4 -5.27 1.12 -8.57
C ASP A 4 -3.74 1.18 -8.74
N GLY A 5 -2.95 0.62 -7.81
CA GLY A 5 -1.50 0.80 -7.84
C GLY A 5 -1.06 2.25 -7.58
N VAL A 6 0.08 2.63 -8.16
CA VAL A 6 0.57 4.01 -8.25
C VAL A 6 0.34 4.50 -9.69
N LYS A 7 -0.56 5.48 -9.84
CA LYS A 7 -1.06 5.92 -11.14
C LYS A 7 0.05 6.43 -12.06
N ASN A 8 -0.04 6.14 -13.36
CA ASN A 8 0.91 6.53 -14.40
C ASN A 8 2.33 5.97 -14.22
N THR A 9 2.45 4.80 -13.60
CA THR A 9 3.75 4.15 -13.36
C THR A 9 3.69 2.65 -13.69
N ALA A 10 4.86 1.99 -13.72
CA ALA A 10 4.91 0.53 -13.89
C ALA A 10 4.29 -0.27 -12.71
N ALA A 11 3.94 0.41 -11.61
CA ALA A 11 3.24 -0.18 -10.47
C ALA A 11 1.73 0.15 -10.47
N GLU A 12 1.20 0.69 -11.56
CA GLU A 12 -0.25 0.78 -11.77
C GLU A 12 -0.82 -0.63 -11.99
N ALA A 13 -1.84 -1.00 -11.22
CA ALA A 13 -2.38 -2.35 -11.23
C ALA A 13 -3.57 -2.45 -12.20
N PRO A 14 -3.59 -3.41 -13.15
CA PRO A 14 -4.78 -3.67 -13.94
C PRO A 14 -5.87 -4.32 -13.07
N ALA A 15 -7.14 -4.13 -13.44
CA ALA A 15 -8.28 -4.69 -12.70
C ALA A 15 -8.20 -6.22 -12.49
N SER A 16 -7.57 -6.95 -13.42
CA SER A 16 -7.34 -8.40 -13.29
C SER A 16 -6.41 -8.75 -12.12
N ALA A 17 -5.33 -7.97 -11.91
CA ALA A 17 -4.41 -8.19 -10.79
C ALA A 17 -5.09 -7.99 -9.44
N LEU A 18 -6.02 -7.02 -9.36
CA LEU A 18 -6.85 -6.83 -8.18
C LEU A 18 -7.76 -8.04 -7.92
N ALA A 19 -8.43 -8.56 -8.96
CA ALA A 19 -9.31 -9.72 -8.83
C ALA A 19 -8.57 -10.96 -8.27
N ASP A 20 -7.37 -11.23 -8.76
CA ASP A 20 -6.53 -12.33 -8.27
C ASP A 20 -6.14 -12.14 -6.80
N THR A 21 -5.76 -10.91 -6.43
CA THR A 21 -5.39 -10.58 -5.06
C THR A 21 -6.60 -10.68 -4.11
N LEU A 22 -7.80 -10.29 -4.56
CA LEU A 22 -9.05 -10.45 -3.81
C LEU A 22 -9.45 -11.92 -3.65
N ALA A 23 -9.24 -12.76 -4.67
CA ALA A 23 -9.45 -14.19 -4.55
C ALA A 23 -8.48 -14.81 -3.52
N GLY A 24 -7.22 -14.36 -3.49
CA GLY A 24 -6.24 -14.72 -2.47
C GLY A 24 -6.67 -14.28 -1.05
N ALA A 25 -7.14 -13.04 -0.91
CA ALA A 25 -7.65 -12.51 0.35
C ALA A 25 -8.86 -13.31 0.87
N ALA A 26 -9.79 -13.68 -0.01
CA ALA A 26 -10.95 -14.50 0.34
C ALA A 26 -10.54 -15.89 0.87
N LYS A 27 -9.56 -16.55 0.23
CA LYS A 27 -8.99 -17.82 0.71
C LYS A 27 -8.31 -17.65 2.08
N ALA A 28 -7.50 -16.61 2.25
CA ALA A 28 -6.81 -16.34 3.50
C ALA A 28 -7.78 -16.12 4.68
N ARG A 29 -8.89 -15.41 4.44
CA ARG A 29 -9.95 -15.21 5.45
C ARG A 29 -10.60 -16.53 5.89
N LEU A 30 -10.85 -17.45 4.96
CA LEU A 30 -11.41 -18.78 5.29
C LEU A 30 -10.41 -19.68 6.02
N ALA A 31 -9.12 -19.58 5.69
CA ALA A 31 -8.07 -20.32 6.39
C ALA A 31 -7.92 -19.84 7.85
N GLU A 32 -7.90 -18.52 8.06
CA GLU A 32 -7.80 -17.93 9.40
C GLU A 32 -8.99 -18.31 10.29
N ASP A 33 -10.21 -18.36 9.74
CA ASP A 33 -11.43 -18.81 10.46
C ASP A 33 -11.33 -20.27 10.95
N LYS A 34 -10.62 -21.11 10.21
CA LYS A 34 -10.34 -22.51 10.58
C LYS A 34 -9.14 -22.67 11.50
N GLY A 35 -8.44 -21.59 11.85
CA GLY A 35 -7.18 -21.64 12.59
C GLY A 35 -6.00 -22.18 11.78
N GLU A 36 -6.09 -22.17 10.45
CA GLU A 36 -5.01 -22.57 9.55
C GLU A 36 -4.02 -21.41 9.32
N GLU A 37 -2.81 -21.73 8.86
CA GLU A 37 -1.83 -20.73 8.42
C GLU A 37 -2.42 -19.86 7.30
N TYR A 38 -2.29 -18.55 7.44
CA TYR A 38 -2.79 -17.58 6.48
C TYR A 38 -1.65 -16.79 5.86
N GLY A 39 -1.78 -16.51 4.56
CA GLY A 39 -0.77 -15.77 3.82
C GLY A 39 -0.54 -14.37 4.40
N GLN A 40 0.71 -13.93 4.41
CA GLN A 40 1.09 -12.55 4.69
C GLN A 40 1.77 -11.93 3.48
N LEU A 41 1.63 -10.63 3.32
CA LEU A 41 2.28 -9.86 2.28
C LEU A 41 3.25 -8.85 2.87
N PRO A 42 4.37 -8.56 2.19
CA PRO A 42 5.23 -7.45 2.56
C PRO A 42 4.56 -6.10 2.27
N PHE A 43 4.68 -5.12 3.16
CA PHE A 43 4.20 -3.76 2.86
C PHE A 43 5.22 -2.95 2.05
N ALA A 44 6.52 -3.15 2.30
CA ALA A 44 7.62 -2.66 1.47
C ALA A 44 8.41 -3.86 0.91
N PRO A 45 9.04 -3.76 -0.27
CA PRO A 45 9.93 -4.81 -0.77
C PRO A 45 10.97 -5.21 0.28
N ASP A 46 11.27 -6.50 0.38
CA ASP A 46 12.15 -7.02 1.44
C ASP A 46 13.61 -6.62 1.27
N ASP A 47 14.03 -6.39 0.03
CA ASP A 47 15.37 -5.94 -0.33
C ASP A 47 15.27 -4.87 -1.43
N PRO A 48 15.79 -3.64 -1.20
CA PRO A 48 15.79 -2.56 -2.19
C PRO A 48 16.46 -2.95 -3.52
N LYS A 49 17.40 -3.90 -3.51
CA LYS A 49 18.09 -4.37 -4.73
C LYS A 49 17.21 -5.22 -5.63
N THR A 50 16.12 -5.76 -5.11
CA THR A 50 15.19 -6.61 -5.86
C THR A 50 14.06 -5.83 -6.52
N VAL A 51 13.95 -4.53 -6.22
CA VAL A 51 12.94 -3.65 -6.83
C VAL A 51 13.29 -3.41 -8.30
N PRO A 52 12.39 -3.73 -9.26
CA PRO A 52 12.64 -3.50 -10.68
C PRO A 52 12.92 -2.02 -10.96
N LYS A 53 13.89 -1.72 -11.83
CA LYS A 53 14.23 -0.32 -12.20
C LYS A 53 13.06 0.48 -12.80
N ALA A 54 12.09 -0.22 -13.38
CA ALA A 54 10.90 0.41 -13.97
C ALA A 54 9.87 0.83 -12.91
N PHE A 55 9.97 0.32 -11.68
CA PHE A 55 9.04 0.67 -10.61
C PHE A 55 9.29 2.08 -10.07
N PRO A 56 8.26 2.73 -9.50
CA PRO A 56 8.40 4.02 -8.82
C PRO A 56 9.48 4.02 -7.76
N ALA A 57 10.13 5.18 -7.57
CA ALA A 57 11.20 5.36 -6.59
C ALA A 57 10.73 5.02 -5.17
N LEU A 58 9.46 5.34 -4.86
CA LEU A 58 8.75 4.98 -3.62
C LEU A 58 9.06 3.55 -3.13
N TYR A 59 9.02 2.54 -4.00
CA TYR A 59 9.17 1.14 -3.59
C TYR A 59 10.60 0.84 -3.11
N LYS A 60 11.58 1.38 -3.83
CA LYS A 60 12.99 1.24 -3.45
C LYS A 60 13.28 2.03 -2.19
N GLU A 61 12.80 3.27 -2.11
CA GLU A 61 12.99 4.14 -0.94
C GLU A 61 12.32 3.58 0.33
N ALA A 62 11.14 2.97 0.20
CA ALA A 62 10.48 2.29 1.31
C ALA A 62 11.31 1.09 1.80
N ALA A 63 11.85 0.29 0.88
CA ALA A 63 12.72 -0.82 1.24
C ALA A 63 14.03 -0.31 1.89
N ASP A 64 14.66 0.71 1.31
CA ASP A 64 15.86 1.36 1.85
C ASP A 64 15.61 1.89 3.26
N TYR A 65 14.47 2.53 3.53
CA TYR A 65 14.16 3.08 4.85
C TYR A 65 13.84 1.97 5.87
N TYR A 66 12.89 1.09 5.58
CA TYR A 66 12.36 0.13 6.55
C TYR A 66 13.22 -1.13 6.72
N ARG A 67 14.10 -1.45 5.75
CA ARG A 67 14.91 -2.68 5.76
C ARG A 67 16.38 -2.45 6.03
N THR A 68 16.82 -1.21 6.23
CA THR A 68 18.21 -0.87 6.60
C THR A 68 18.30 -0.26 8.01
N PRO A 69 19.49 -0.16 8.62
CA PRO A 69 19.65 0.45 9.94
C PRO A 69 19.15 1.90 10.06
N GLN A 70 18.92 2.60 8.95
CA GLN A 70 18.45 3.99 8.96
C GLN A 70 17.04 4.13 9.57
N GLY A 71 16.12 3.22 9.25
CA GLY A 71 14.72 3.27 9.69
C GLY A 71 14.14 1.94 10.16
N SER A 72 14.92 0.85 10.16
CA SER A 72 14.49 -0.45 10.70
C SER A 72 14.24 -0.40 12.21
N HIS A 73 13.28 -1.22 12.65
CA HIS A 73 12.94 -1.36 14.06
C HIS A 73 12.56 -2.81 14.38
N CYS A 74 12.96 -3.34 15.55
CA CYS A 74 12.78 -4.76 15.89
C CYS A 74 11.32 -5.24 15.93
N ARG A 75 10.37 -4.34 16.21
CA ARG A 75 8.93 -4.62 16.19
C ARG A 75 8.27 -4.50 14.81
N LEU A 76 9.00 -4.01 13.80
CA LEU A 76 8.45 -3.86 12.46
C LEU A 76 8.70 -5.14 11.66
N THR A 77 7.67 -5.96 11.52
CA THR A 77 7.76 -7.24 10.80
C THR A 77 7.87 -7.08 9.29
N ASN A 78 7.51 -5.91 8.75
CA ASN A 78 7.29 -5.71 7.32
C ASN A 78 6.23 -6.64 6.74
N ARG A 79 5.21 -7.04 7.50
CA ARG A 79 4.16 -7.96 7.06
C ARG A 79 2.77 -7.49 7.45
N PHE A 80 1.80 -7.74 6.58
CA PHE A 80 0.38 -7.63 6.89
C PHE A 80 -0.38 -8.88 6.42
N PRO A 81 -1.50 -9.26 7.08
CA PRO A 81 -2.29 -10.42 6.65
C PRO A 81 -2.86 -10.21 5.25
N LEU A 82 -2.71 -11.19 4.36
CA LEU A 82 -3.22 -11.17 2.98
C LEU A 82 -4.73 -10.87 2.93
N ARG A 83 -5.50 -11.35 3.91
CA ARG A 83 -6.93 -11.02 4.00
C ARG A 83 -7.20 -9.52 4.03
N SER A 84 -6.31 -8.70 4.60
CA SER A 84 -6.52 -7.25 4.75
C SER A 84 -6.59 -6.52 3.41
N THR A 85 -6.15 -7.16 2.31
CA THR A 85 -6.27 -6.60 0.96
C THR A 85 -7.73 -6.33 0.58
N ASP A 86 -8.69 -7.16 0.98
CA ASP A 86 -10.11 -6.92 0.65
C ASP A 86 -10.66 -5.66 1.35
N LEU A 87 -10.24 -5.43 2.60
CA LEU A 87 -10.54 -4.21 3.36
C LEU A 87 -9.88 -2.98 2.71
N LEU A 88 -8.58 -3.07 2.38
CA LEU A 88 -7.82 -1.98 1.80
C LEU A 88 -8.27 -1.63 0.38
N ALA A 89 -8.77 -2.61 -0.40
CA ALA A 89 -9.30 -2.38 -1.74
C ALA A 89 -10.59 -1.53 -1.71
N ASN A 90 -11.37 -1.62 -0.63
CA ASN A 90 -12.58 -0.83 -0.42
C ASN A 90 -12.35 0.47 0.36
N PHE A 91 -11.16 0.65 0.94
CA PHE A 91 -10.84 1.80 1.76
C PHE A 91 -10.51 3.04 0.91
N ASP A 92 -11.06 4.18 1.31
CA ASP A 92 -10.71 5.50 0.79
C ASP A 92 -10.50 6.46 1.97
N ALA A 93 -9.25 6.91 2.14
CA ALA A 93 -8.84 7.77 3.25
C ALA A 93 -9.47 9.17 3.20
N PHE A 94 -9.90 9.63 2.03
CA PHE A 94 -10.32 11.01 1.79
C PHE A 94 -11.78 11.15 1.39
N ALA A 95 -12.51 10.04 1.19
CA ALA A 95 -13.92 10.00 0.77
C ALA A 95 -14.86 10.90 1.59
N LEU A 96 -14.52 11.18 2.85
CA LEU A 96 -15.34 11.93 3.80
C LEU A 96 -14.76 13.28 4.23
N ASN A 97 -13.69 13.78 3.56
CA ASN A 97 -13.07 15.07 3.89
C ASN A 97 -14.08 16.23 3.90
N ARG A 98 -15.14 16.18 3.09
CA ARG A 98 -16.21 17.19 3.10
C ARG A 98 -16.87 17.40 4.47
N PHE A 99 -16.89 16.38 5.34
CA PHE A 99 -17.48 16.47 6.68
C PHE A 99 -16.58 17.11 7.73
N ILE A 100 -15.29 17.30 7.42
CA ILE A 100 -14.40 18.04 8.32
C ILE A 100 -14.41 19.55 8.06
N SER A 101 -14.94 19.98 6.91
CA SER A 101 -15.19 21.38 6.57
C SER A 101 -16.08 22.07 7.61
N HIS A 102 -15.86 23.35 7.97
CA HIS A 102 -14.88 24.30 7.45
C HIS A 102 -13.52 24.28 8.19
N ARG A 103 -13.21 23.23 8.95
CA ARG A 103 -11.89 23.17 9.62
C ARG A 103 -10.80 23.20 8.55
N PRO A 104 -9.82 24.13 8.64
CA PRO A 104 -8.74 24.20 7.67
C PRO A 104 -7.97 22.87 7.60
N LEU A 105 -7.67 22.43 6.38
CA LEU A 105 -6.83 21.28 6.09
C LEU A 105 -5.59 21.75 5.34
N LEU A 106 -4.39 21.40 5.84
CA LEU A 106 -3.12 21.64 5.17
C LEU A 106 -2.51 20.31 4.73
N MET A 107 -2.41 20.10 3.42
CA MET A 107 -1.74 18.94 2.82
C MET A 107 -0.34 19.36 2.36
N ILE A 108 0.70 18.61 2.77
CA ILE A 108 2.09 18.85 2.37
C ILE A 108 2.59 17.63 1.60
N SER A 109 3.05 17.85 0.38
CA SER A 109 3.60 16.81 -0.50
C SER A 109 4.90 17.28 -1.15
N GLY A 110 5.90 16.40 -1.23
CA GLY A 110 7.12 16.66 -1.99
C GLY A 110 6.82 16.81 -3.48
N THR A 111 7.58 17.66 -4.18
CA THR A 111 7.35 17.94 -5.61
C THR A 111 7.49 16.70 -6.49
N ASP A 112 8.39 15.80 -6.09
CA ASP A 112 8.80 14.61 -6.84
C ASP A 112 8.20 13.32 -6.26
N ALA A 113 7.31 13.41 -5.27
CA ALA A 113 6.73 12.24 -4.63
C ALA A 113 5.76 11.51 -5.59
N ASP A 114 5.96 10.20 -5.78
CA ASP A 114 5.05 9.34 -6.56
C ASP A 114 3.60 9.36 -6.01
N THR A 115 3.42 9.71 -4.74
CA THR A 115 2.14 9.80 -4.03
C THR A 115 1.55 11.20 -3.99
N ARG A 116 2.20 12.22 -4.58
CA ARG A 116 1.78 13.62 -4.54
C ARG A 116 0.33 13.82 -4.98
N TYR A 117 -0.07 13.17 -6.07
CA TYR A 117 -1.41 13.31 -6.63
C TYR A 117 -2.53 12.95 -5.63
N PHE A 118 -2.27 12.07 -4.66
CA PHE A 118 -3.26 11.75 -3.61
C PHE A 118 -3.61 12.99 -2.78
N SER A 119 -2.65 13.88 -2.53
CA SER A 119 -2.90 15.14 -1.83
C SER A 119 -3.65 16.14 -2.71
N GLU A 120 -3.33 16.17 -4.01
CA GLU A 120 -3.97 17.08 -4.98
C GLU A 120 -5.45 16.75 -5.22
N ILE A 121 -5.83 15.46 -5.19
CA ILE A 121 -7.23 15.04 -5.35
C ILE A 121 -8.05 15.07 -4.05
N ALA A 122 -7.39 15.20 -2.90
CA ALA A 122 -8.04 15.12 -1.59
C ALA A 122 -8.71 16.43 -1.15
N ILE A 123 -8.46 17.52 -1.88
CA ILE A 123 -8.93 18.89 -1.60
C ILE A 123 -9.81 19.42 -2.73
#